data_AF-A0A7W5VF55-F1
#
_entry.id   AF-A0A7W5VF55-F1
#
_cell.length_a   1.000
_cell.length_b   1.000
_cell.length_c   1.000
_cell.angle_alpha   90.00
_cell.angle_beta   90.00
_cell.angle_gamma   90.00
#
_symmetry.space_group_name_H-M   'P 1'
#
loop_
_entity.id
_entity.type
_entity.pdbx_description
1 polymer ?
#
loop_
_entity_poly.entity_id
_entity_poly.type
_entity_poly.pdbx_seq_one_letter_code
_entity_poly.pdbx_strand_id
1 'polypeptide(L)'
;MSERDLEGMGHDPETAELRPARAARTPDGPAAAEESEPPAAGGVESAGTPGGAGPHALPRPAIEPAPHGRCLWDGKPLPPPAGRKPRKFCDNNNLCKNAYYRNKERTEREAVTTAVTATGAVLAEARPVLDGLQALVARFADGVQIVETGALQRIATLTAEAADERADALDARQAAHEAEQARRAAERTTREAQQAQRQAEEREDRARADAERIQRETETRVVAAERRQAAAETARQAAEDVRDRQADELRTLRRQLTDQAERAAAQAATLAETQARHREAETKLAAEHAEARHLTDQLTDSRQRLAEAAEQLTELKAAAAEAHAEARAARQELTAERHRSEADLERLRDQLDQTRRQAAEQTTAAAVALARAEAERDAARREAEAARAALAAIRQELARRPVESAGDDT
;
A
#
# COMPACT_ATOMS: atom_id res chain seq x y z
N MET A 1 7.48 20.70 -22.81
CA MET A 1 6.49 19.61 -22.88
C MET A 1 6.87 18.69 -24.02
N SER A 2 7.33 17.49 -23.69
CA SER A 2 7.42 16.24 -24.47
C SER A 2 7.63 15.19 -23.37
N GLU A 3 6.81 14.16 -23.16
CA GLU A 3 6.29 13.15 -24.10
C GLU A 3 7.37 12.27 -24.74
N ARG A 4 8.07 11.50 -23.91
CA ARG A 4 8.21 10.03 -24.04
C ARG A 4 8.86 9.42 -22.79
N ASP A 5 8.99 8.10 -22.81
CA ASP A 5 9.59 7.22 -21.80
C ASP A 5 8.71 6.91 -20.56
N LEU A 6 7.61 6.20 -20.83
CA LEU A 6 6.76 5.53 -19.83
C LEU A 6 6.48 4.06 -20.22
N GLU A 7 7.55 3.29 -20.38
CA GLU A 7 7.55 1.82 -20.51
C GLU A 7 8.59 1.25 -19.53
N GLY A 8 8.28 0.29 -18.64
CA GLY A 8 6.96 -0.19 -18.22
C GLY A 8 7.09 -1.01 -16.93
N MET A 9 6.25 -0.75 -15.92
CA MET A 9 6.23 -1.55 -14.68
C MET A 9 5.17 -2.65 -14.77
N GLY A 10 5.59 -3.86 -15.17
CA GLY A 10 4.83 -5.09 -14.95
C GLY A 10 5.31 -5.77 -13.67
N HIS A 11 4.61 -5.56 -12.55
CA HIS A 11 5.00 -6.11 -11.25
C HIS A 11 3.78 -6.66 -10.51
N ASP A 12 3.32 -7.84 -10.94
CA ASP A 12 2.30 -8.62 -10.24
C ASP A 12 2.93 -9.43 -9.09
N PRO A 13 2.51 -9.21 -7.82
CA PRO A 13 2.98 -10.00 -6.69
C PRO A 13 2.18 -11.30 -6.58
N GLU A 14 2.74 -12.42 -7.05
CA GLU A 14 2.06 -13.72 -7.05
C GLU A 14 1.71 -14.20 -5.63
N THR A 15 0.41 -14.43 -5.39
CA THR A 15 -0.12 -14.70 -4.05
C THR A 15 -0.14 -16.19 -3.70
N ALA A 16 0.73 -16.57 -2.76
CA ALA A 16 0.53 -17.56 -1.70
C ALA A 16 -0.28 -18.85 -2.00
N GLU A 17 0.42 -20.00 -2.09
CA GLU A 17 -0.12 -21.28 -1.60
C GLU A 17 0.70 -21.80 -0.40
N LEU A 18 0.11 -21.71 0.80
CA LEU A 18 0.61 -22.38 2.00
C LEU A 18 0.12 -23.84 2.01
N ARG A 19 1.03 -24.80 1.81
CA ARG A 19 0.69 -26.24 1.81
C ARG A 19 1.33 -26.97 3.00
N PRO A 20 0.56 -27.41 4.02
CA PRO A 20 1.13 -28.01 5.22
C PRO A 20 1.56 -29.46 5.00
N ALA A 21 2.79 -29.79 5.43
CA ALA A 21 3.29 -31.16 5.49
C ALA A 21 2.60 -31.94 6.62
N ARG A 22 1.44 -32.55 6.31
CA ARG A 22 0.62 -33.29 7.27
C ARG A 22 1.26 -34.64 7.60
N ALA A 23 1.45 -34.92 8.89
CA ALA A 23 2.02 -36.18 9.37
C ALA A 23 1.19 -37.40 8.92
N ALA A 24 1.88 -38.52 8.67
CA ALA A 24 1.26 -39.77 8.23
C ALA A 24 1.80 -40.99 8.99
N ARG A 25 0.88 -41.62 9.73
CA ARG A 25 0.82 -43.08 10.03
C ARG A 25 2.00 -43.73 10.74
N THR A 26 1.82 -43.96 12.03
CA THR A 26 2.02 -45.30 12.60
C THR A 26 1.16 -46.35 11.89
N PRO A 27 1.58 -47.62 11.94
CA PRO A 27 0.64 -48.74 12.10
C PRO A 27 0.97 -49.58 13.33
N ASP A 28 -0.07 -50.08 14.01
CA ASP A 28 0.03 -51.10 15.05
C ASP A 28 0.35 -52.49 14.46
N GLY A 29 0.90 -53.40 15.26
CA GLY A 29 1.13 -54.80 14.84
C GLY A 29 1.89 -55.67 15.86
N PRO A 30 1.19 -56.52 16.67
CA PRO A 30 1.81 -57.36 17.70
C PRO A 30 1.88 -58.86 17.35
N ALA A 31 2.96 -59.53 17.79
CA ALA A 31 3.06 -60.99 18.04
C ALA A 31 4.24 -61.21 19.04
N ALA A 32 4.27 -62.08 20.05
CA ALA A 32 3.50 -63.28 20.47
C ALA A 32 4.12 -64.64 20.08
N ALA A 33 4.77 -65.29 21.08
CA ALA A 33 5.13 -66.72 21.20
C ALA A 33 6.13 -67.28 20.14
N GLU A 34 6.72 -68.49 20.21
CA GLU A 34 6.57 -69.70 21.06
C GLU A 34 7.95 -70.31 21.49
N GLU A 35 7.93 -71.21 22.50
CA GLU A 35 8.69 -72.49 22.77
C GLU A 35 10.11 -72.77 22.17
N SER A 36 10.99 -73.71 22.63
CA SER A 36 10.77 -75.06 23.19
C SER A 36 12.03 -75.75 23.84
N GLU A 37 11.87 -76.36 25.04
CA GLU A 37 12.23 -77.76 25.44
C GLU A 37 13.71 -78.36 25.44
N PRO A 38 14.01 -79.60 25.99
CA PRO A 38 14.91 -79.74 27.16
C PRO A 38 16.08 -80.83 27.09
N PRO A 39 16.35 -81.84 28.00
CA PRO A 39 17.74 -82.17 28.42
C PRO A 39 18.20 -83.69 28.38
N ALA A 40 19.44 -83.98 28.85
CA ALA A 40 20.04 -85.33 29.10
C ALA A 40 21.05 -85.25 30.29
N ALA A 41 21.18 -86.15 31.29
CA ALA A 41 21.47 -87.61 31.37
C ALA A 41 22.96 -87.98 31.10
N GLY A 42 23.68 -88.84 31.88
CA GLY A 42 23.39 -89.60 33.12
C GLY A 42 24.58 -90.52 33.57
N GLY A 43 24.42 -91.35 34.62
CA GLY A 43 25.38 -92.39 35.12
C GLY A 43 26.21 -91.99 36.38
N VAL A 44 26.46 -92.76 37.46
CA VAL A 44 26.21 -94.17 37.94
C VAL A 44 27.29 -95.23 37.64
N GLU A 45 28.02 -95.70 38.67
CA GLU A 45 28.77 -97.00 38.78
C GLU A 45 28.90 -97.49 40.24
N SER A 46 29.18 -98.80 40.50
CA SER A 46 29.25 -99.42 41.86
C SER A 46 29.91 -100.85 41.91
N ALA A 47 30.73 -101.16 42.94
CA ALA A 47 31.28 -102.51 43.33
C ALA A 47 32.03 -102.44 44.71
N GLY A 48 32.38 -103.48 45.51
CA GLY A 48 32.21 -104.97 45.52
C GLY A 48 32.99 -105.68 46.70
N THR A 49 32.78 -106.98 47.02
CA THR A 49 33.40 -107.84 48.12
C THR A 49 33.19 -109.38 47.84
N PRO A 50 33.42 -110.47 48.68
CA PRO A 50 34.00 -110.70 50.06
C PRO A 50 34.95 -111.97 50.25
N GLY A 51 35.31 -112.38 51.50
CA GLY A 51 35.85 -113.74 51.90
C GLY A 51 37.01 -113.77 52.95
N GLY A 52 37.43 -114.85 53.66
CA GLY A 52 36.87 -116.21 53.96
C GLY A 52 37.86 -117.28 54.58
N ALA A 53 37.34 -118.29 55.35
CA ALA A 53 37.87 -119.67 55.66
C ALA A 53 38.91 -120.03 56.79
N GLY A 54 39.10 -121.36 57.09
CA GLY A 54 39.92 -122.07 58.15
C GLY A 54 39.88 -123.64 58.01
N PRO A 55 40.24 -124.60 58.95
CA PRO A 55 40.77 -124.52 60.34
C PRO A 55 41.95 -125.50 60.82
N HIS A 56 41.75 -126.80 61.20
CA HIS A 56 42.65 -127.62 62.10
C HIS A 56 42.80 -129.17 61.85
N ALA A 57 43.84 -129.86 62.42
CA ALA A 57 43.93 -131.34 62.68
C ALA A 57 45.08 -131.81 63.67
N LEU A 58 44.99 -133.00 64.33
CA LEU A 58 46.01 -133.63 65.26
C LEU A 58 45.96 -135.22 65.35
N PRO A 59 46.95 -135.95 65.95
CA PRO A 59 47.20 -137.42 65.76
C PRO A 59 47.16 -138.40 67.00
N ARG A 60 47.53 -139.71 66.86
CA ARG A 60 47.64 -140.75 67.95
C ARG A 60 48.61 -141.97 67.67
N PRO A 61 49.11 -142.79 68.66
CA PRO A 61 50.27 -143.72 68.48
C PRO A 61 50.30 -145.16 69.13
N ALA A 62 51.33 -145.98 68.76
CA ALA A 62 52.17 -146.98 69.53
C ALA A 62 51.68 -148.35 70.12
N ILE A 63 52.63 -149.34 70.31
CA ILE A 63 52.81 -150.38 71.39
C ILE A 63 53.85 -151.51 71.04
N GLU A 64 54.50 -152.15 72.05
CA GLU A 64 55.58 -153.19 71.95
C GLU A 64 55.36 -154.51 72.79
N PRO A 65 56.16 -155.60 72.63
CA PRO A 65 56.01 -156.91 73.33
C PRO A 65 57.17 -157.38 74.28
N ALA A 66 56.98 -158.51 74.99
CA ALA A 66 57.76 -158.94 76.19
C ALA A 66 58.47 -160.35 76.10
N PRO A 67 59.39 -160.73 77.02
CA PRO A 67 60.41 -161.79 76.84
C PRO A 67 60.03 -163.24 77.27
N HIS A 68 60.98 -164.19 77.13
CA HIS A 68 60.76 -165.64 77.14
C HIS A 68 61.07 -166.38 78.46
N GLY A 69 60.47 -167.58 78.64
CA GLY A 69 60.96 -168.63 79.56
C GLY A 69 59.95 -169.13 80.61
N ARG A 70 58.93 -168.35 80.93
CA ARG A 70 57.89 -168.67 81.92
C ARG A 70 56.52 -168.78 81.28
N CYS A 71 55.58 -169.43 81.98
CA CYS A 71 54.16 -169.36 81.63
C CYS A 71 53.66 -167.92 81.71
N LEU A 72 53.00 -167.43 80.65
CA LEU A 72 52.43 -166.08 80.57
C LEU A 72 51.24 -165.84 81.52
N TRP A 73 50.72 -166.89 82.17
CA TRP A 73 49.63 -166.79 83.12
C TRP A 73 50.09 -166.87 84.59
N ASP A 74 50.65 -168.01 85.00
CA ASP A 74 50.96 -168.31 86.40
C ASP A 74 52.45 -168.17 86.75
N GLY A 75 53.27 -167.64 85.82
CA GLY A 75 54.68 -167.34 86.03
C GLY A 75 55.60 -168.54 86.28
N LYS A 76 55.06 -169.78 86.29
CA LYS A 76 55.84 -171.00 86.57
C LYS A 76 56.88 -171.25 85.47
N PRO A 77 58.04 -171.83 85.81
CA PRO A 77 59.02 -172.27 84.81
C PRO A 77 58.38 -173.35 83.93
N LEU A 78 58.65 -173.28 82.63
CA LEU A 78 58.13 -174.24 81.66
C LEU A 78 59.03 -175.48 81.61
N PRO A 79 58.47 -176.70 81.46
CA PRO A 79 59.29 -177.88 81.21
C PRO A 79 60.06 -177.71 79.89
N PRO A 80 61.29 -178.28 79.77
CA PRO A 80 62.18 -178.05 78.64
C PRO A 80 61.50 -178.44 77.31
N PRO A 81 61.59 -177.59 76.26
CA PRO A 81 60.78 -177.75 75.06
C PRO A 81 61.28 -178.88 74.17
N ALA A 82 60.48 -179.93 74.01
CA ALA A 82 60.70 -181.04 73.08
C ALA A 82 60.52 -180.66 71.58
N GLY A 83 60.86 -179.43 71.18
CA GLY A 83 60.70 -178.95 69.81
C GLY A 83 61.01 -177.46 69.63
N ARG A 84 61.24 -177.04 68.38
CA ARG A 84 61.77 -175.71 67.97
C ARG A 84 60.89 -174.47 68.26
N LYS A 85 59.78 -174.58 69.00
CA LYS A 85 58.95 -173.42 69.38
C LYS A 85 58.73 -173.43 70.91
N PRO A 86 59.14 -172.38 71.64
CA PRO A 86 58.94 -172.32 73.08
C PRO A 86 57.44 -172.27 73.40
N ARG A 87 57.04 -173.03 74.42
CA ARG A 87 55.67 -172.97 74.96
C ARG A 87 55.43 -171.59 75.60
N LYS A 88 54.18 -171.14 75.60
CA LYS A 88 53.76 -169.89 76.28
C LYS A 88 53.01 -170.16 77.60
N PHE A 89 52.59 -171.39 77.84
CA PHE A 89 51.80 -171.80 79.01
C PHE A 89 52.30 -173.15 79.54
N CYS A 90 52.18 -173.36 80.84
CA CYS A 90 52.69 -174.54 81.57
C CYS A 90 51.94 -175.84 81.21
N ASP A 91 50.61 -175.81 81.20
CA ASP A 91 49.76 -177.00 81.04
C ASP A 91 49.33 -177.30 79.60
N ASN A 92 49.25 -178.59 79.26
CA ASN A 92 48.64 -179.08 78.02
C ASN A 92 47.10 -178.90 78.01
N ASN A 93 46.44 -178.95 79.17
CA ASN A 93 44.96 -178.93 79.29
C ASN A 93 44.31 -177.55 79.05
N ASN A 94 44.98 -176.63 78.35
CA ASN A 94 44.54 -175.27 77.98
C ASN A 94 44.05 -174.33 79.11
N LEU A 95 43.93 -174.78 80.36
CA LEU A 95 43.43 -173.99 81.50
C LEU A 95 44.16 -172.64 81.66
N CYS A 96 45.50 -172.66 81.75
CA CYS A 96 46.31 -171.44 81.91
C CYS A 96 46.26 -170.52 80.67
N LYS A 97 46.07 -171.06 79.46
CA LYS A 97 45.85 -170.27 78.25
C LYS A 97 44.50 -169.54 78.32
N ASN A 98 43.43 -170.27 78.64
CA ASN A 98 42.08 -169.72 78.70
C ASN A 98 41.92 -168.70 79.84
N ALA A 99 42.58 -168.92 80.98
CA ALA A 99 42.59 -167.97 82.09
C ALA A 99 43.33 -166.66 81.73
N TYR A 100 44.47 -166.74 81.03
CA TYR A 100 45.18 -165.56 80.51
C TYR A 100 44.30 -164.71 79.60
N TYR A 101 43.66 -165.32 78.58
CA TYR A 101 42.81 -164.57 77.66
C TYR A 101 41.57 -163.99 78.34
N ARG A 102 40.94 -164.70 79.30
CA ARG A 102 39.81 -164.16 80.08
C ARG A 102 40.20 -162.96 80.94
N ASN A 103 41.37 -162.99 81.60
CA ASN A 103 41.82 -161.85 82.39
C ASN A 103 42.20 -160.67 81.49
N LYS A 104 42.84 -160.93 80.35
CA LYS A 104 43.16 -159.89 79.35
C LYS A 104 41.88 -159.24 78.80
N GLU A 105 40.88 -160.01 78.42
CA GLU A 105 39.59 -159.49 77.92
C GLU A 105 38.86 -158.66 78.99
N ARG A 106 38.98 -159.06 80.27
CA ARG A 106 38.46 -158.27 81.39
C ARG A 106 39.19 -156.93 81.54
N THR A 107 40.53 -156.92 81.58
CA THR A 107 41.27 -155.65 81.76
C THR A 107 41.16 -154.72 80.55
N GLU A 108 41.04 -155.25 79.32
CA GLU A 108 40.71 -154.44 78.14
C GLU A 108 39.30 -153.83 78.23
N ARG A 109 38.29 -154.57 78.74
CA ARG A 109 36.95 -153.99 79.00
C ARG A 109 36.93 -152.98 80.15
N GLU A 110 37.62 -153.23 81.25
CA GLU A 110 37.70 -152.31 82.39
C GLU A 110 38.36 -150.98 81.97
N ALA A 111 39.43 -151.03 81.17
CA ALA A 111 40.09 -149.85 80.62
C ALA A 111 39.16 -149.02 79.71
N VAL A 112 38.45 -149.66 78.77
CA VAL A 112 37.50 -148.97 77.87
C VAL A 112 36.32 -148.38 78.64
N THR A 113 35.74 -149.13 79.57
CA THR A 113 34.58 -148.67 80.34
C THR A 113 34.92 -147.45 81.20
N THR A 114 36.10 -147.45 81.83
CA THR A 114 36.61 -146.33 82.63
C THR A 114 36.86 -145.07 81.79
N ALA A 115 37.36 -145.23 80.56
CA ALA A 115 37.59 -144.09 79.66
C ALA A 115 36.28 -143.41 79.19
N VAL A 116 35.21 -144.19 79.01
CA VAL A 116 33.89 -143.67 78.59
C VAL A 116 33.17 -142.98 79.76
N THR A 117 33.21 -143.53 80.96
CA THR A 117 32.59 -142.86 82.13
C THR A 117 33.33 -141.58 82.52
N ALA A 118 34.67 -141.55 82.42
CA ALA A 118 35.46 -140.35 82.66
C ALA A 118 35.19 -139.22 81.65
N THR A 119 34.89 -139.53 80.38
CA THR A 119 34.58 -138.52 79.36
C THR A 119 33.12 -138.05 79.39
N GLY A 120 32.19 -138.87 79.88
CA GLY A 120 30.79 -138.49 80.07
C GLY A 120 30.60 -137.34 81.07
N ALA A 121 31.39 -137.30 82.15
CA ALA A 121 31.32 -136.23 83.15
C ALA A 121 31.73 -134.85 82.58
N VAL A 122 32.85 -134.79 81.86
CA VAL A 122 33.39 -133.56 81.27
C VAL A 122 32.41 -132.94 80.26
N LEU A 123 31.69 -133.77 79.50
CA LEU A 123 30.66 -133.30 78.56
C LEU A 123 29.36 -132.83 79.23
N ALA A 124 29.11 -133.19 80.49
CA ALA A 124 28.01 -132.64 81.28
C ALA A 124 28.36 -131.26 81.84
N GLU A 125 29.57 -131.07 82.37
CA GLU A 125 30.04 -129.78 82.90
C GLU A 125 30.26 -128.72 81.82
N ALA A 126 30.70 -129.12 80.61
CA ALA A 126 30.96 -128.18 79.52
C ALA A 126 29.68 -127.55 78.91
N ARG A 127 28.50 -128.13 79.15
CA ARG A 127 27.25 -127.72 78.49
C ARG A 127 26.75 -126.32 78.89
N PRO A 128 26.61 -125.95 80.19
CA PRO A 128 26.25 -124.59 80.59
C PRO A 128 27.26 -123.53 80.14
N VAL A 129 28.53 -123.89 79.92
CA VAL A 129 29.54 -122.97 79.35
C VAL A 129 29.25 -122.70 77.87
N LEU A 130 28.82 -123.72 77.12
CA LEU A 130 28.46 -123.58 75.71
C LEU A 130 27.17 -122.77 75.53
N ASP A 131 26.16 -123.01 76.37
CA ASP A 131 24.90 -122.25 76.39
C ASP A 131 25.16 -120.78 76.79
N GLY A 132 26.06 -120.55 77.77
CA GLY A 132 26.51 -119.22 78.16
C GLY A 132 27.28 -118.49 77.05
N LEU A 133 28.09 -119.21 76.26
CA LEU A 133 28.75 -118.67 75.06
C LEU A 133 27.74 -118.30 73.97
N GLN A 134 26.73 -119.13 73.72
CA GLN A 134 25.66 -118.80 72.78
C GLN A 134 24.86 -117.57 73.23
N ALA A 135 24.55 -117.45 74.52
CA ALA A 135 23.89 -116.26 75.08
C ALA A 135 24.76 -114.99 75.00
N LEU A 136 26.09 -115.12 75.12
CA LEU A 136 27.03 -114.02 74.91
C LEU A 136 27.13 -113.61 73.43
N VAL A 137 27.18 -114.57 72.51
CA VAL A 137 27.18 -114.31 71.06
C VAL A 137 25.88 -113.68 70.60
N ALA A 138 24.73 -114.15 71.11
CA ALA A 138 23.42 -113.53 70.86
C ALA A 138 23.40 -112.07 71.36
N ARG A 139 23.77 -111.81 72.61
CA ARG A 139 23.87 -110.45 73.17
C ARG A 139 24.86 -109.56 72.43
N PHE A 140 25.95 -110.12 71.89
CA PHE A 140 26.89 -109.38 71.06
C PHE A 140 26.30 -109.06 69.68
N ALA A 141 25.58 -109.99 69.06
CA ALA A 141 24.85 -109.75 67.81
C ALA A 141 23.74 -108.69 67.99
N ASP A 142 22.92 -108.81 69.04
CA ASP A 142 21.91 -107.82 69.43
C ASP A 142 22.57 -106.45 69.66
N GLY A 143 23.69 -106.41 70.40
CA GLY A 143 24.43 -105.18 70.69
C GLY A 143 25.03 -104.53 69.43
N VAL A 144 25.61 -105.32 68.54
CA VAL A 144 26.10 -104.85 67.23
C VAL A 144 24.93 -104.35 66.38
N GLN A 145 23.81 -105.07 66.31
CA GLN A 145 22.63 -104.66 65.55
C GLN A 145 22.01 -103.36 66.10
N ILE A 146 21.98 -103.17 67.42
CA ILE A 146 21.53 -101.91 68.05
C ILE A 146 22.50 -100.77 67.71
N VAL A 147 23.81 -101.00 67.77
CA VAL A 147 24.83 -99.99 67.42
C VAL A 147 24.79 -99.64 65.93
N GLU A 148 24.63 -100.63 65.05
CA GLU A 148 24.53 -100.48 63.60
C GLU A 148 23.23 -99.76 63.21
N THR A 149 22.08 -100.21 63.71
CA THR A 149 20.78 -99.56 63.45
C THR A 149 20.81 -98.12 63.97
N GLY A 150 21.35 -97.88 65.17
CA GLY A 150 21.52 -96.53 65.73
C GLY A 150 22.56 -95.68 64.98
N ALA A 151 23.58 -96.28 64.37
CA ALA A 151 24.54 -95.57 63.52
C ALA A 151 23.91 -95.20 62.18
N LEU A 152 23.25 -96.14 61.51
CA LEU A 152 22.50 -95.91 60.27
C LEU A 152 21.37 -94.89 60.46
N GLN A 153 20.66 -94.92 61.60
CA GLN A 153 19.64 -93.92 61.91
C GLN A 153 20.23 -92.52 62.13
N ARG A 154 21.37 -92.41 62.83
CA ARG A 154 22.09 -91.12 62.96
C ARG A 154 22.64 -90.63 61.63
N ILE A 155 23.15 -91.51 60.77
CA ILE A 155 23.58 -91.16 59.41
C ILE A 155 22.36 -90.67 58.61
N ALA A 156 21.23 -91.37 58.65
CA ALA A 156 20.00 -90.98 57.97
C ALA A 156 19.51 -89.59 58.42
N THR A 157 19.46 -89.34 59.74
CA THR A 157 19.13 -88.01 60.31
C THR A 157 20.12 -86.94 59.83
N LEU A 158 21.43 -87.16 59.95
CA LEU A 158 22.44 -86.20 59.48
C LEU A 158 22.39 -85.97 57.96
N THR A 159 21.99 -86.95 57.15
CA THR A 159 21.78 -86.79 55.70
C THR A 159 20.47 -86.08 55.35
N ALA A 160 19.46 -86.15 56.22
CA ALA A 160 18.23 -85.37 56.08
C ALA A 160 18.50 -83.91 56.47
N GLU A 161 19.09 -83.67 57.64
CA GLU A 161 19.53 -82.34 58.10
C GLU A 161 20.45 -81.67 57.06
N ALA A 162 21.44 -82.39 56.53
CA ALA A 162 22.32 -81.88 55.46
C ALA A 162 21.69 -81.84 54.06
N ALA A 163 20.44 -82.30 53.88
CA ALA A 163 19.64 -82.08 52.68
C ALA A 163 18.71 -80.86 52.86
N ASP A 164 18.11 -80.72 54.03
CA ASP A 164 17.29 -79.58 54.43
C ASP A 164 18.13 -78.29 54.46
N GLU A 165 19.33 -78.31 55.06
CA GLU A 165 20.30 -77.20 54.98
C GLU A 165 20.66 -76.81 53.54
N ARG A 166 20.61 -77.75 52.58
CA ARG A 166 20.87 -77.48 51.16
C ARG A 166 19.65 -76.92 50.44
N ALA A 167 18.44 -77.31 50.84
CA ALA A 167 17.21 -76.70 50.37
C ALA A 167 17.13 -75.24 50.85
N ASP A 168 17.29 -75.01 52.16
CA ASP A 168 17.35 -73.67 52.75
C ASP A 168 18.43 -72.79 52.09
N ALA A 169 19.62 -73.35 51.83
CA ALA A 169 20.70 -72.63 51.16
C ALA A 169 20.47 -72.38 49.65
N LEU A 170 19.57 -73.13 49.00
CA LEU A 170 19.14 -72.86 47.62
C LEU A 170 18.02 -71.81 47.61
N ASP A 171 17.04 -71.91 48.49
CA ASP A 171 15.91 -70.98 48.59
C ASP A 171 16.40 -69.59 49.02
N ALA A 172 17.33 -69.50 49.98
CA ALA A 172 17.99 -68.26 50.36
C ALA A 172 18.78 -67.62 49.18
N ARG A 173 19.34 -68.43 48.27
CA ARG A 173 20.00 -67.93 47.05
C ARG A 173 19.00 -67.46 46.00
N GLN A 174 17.87 -68.14 45.85
CA GLN A 174 16.78 -67.72 44.96
C GLN A 174 16.20 -66.38 45.44
N ALA A 175 15.81 -66.27 46.72
CA ALA A 175 15.31 -65.04 47.31
C ALA A 175 16.32 -63.87 47.21
N ALA A 176 17.61 -64.13 47.42
CA ALA A 176 18.66 -63.11 47.22
C ALA A 176 18.80 -62.69 45.74
N HIS A 177 18.62 -63.62 44.79
CA HIS A 177 18.65 -63.31 43.37
C HIS A 177 17.42 -62.51 42.93
N GLU A 178 16.23 -62.86 43.40
CA GLU A 178 14.98 -62.11 43.19
C GLU A 178 15.07 -60.68 43.77
N ALA A 179 15.61 -60.53 44.99
CA ALA A 179 15.82 -59.21 45.59
C ALA A 179 16.81 -58.35 44.78
N GLU A 180 17.88 -58.94 44.24
CA GLU A 180 18.83 -58.26 43.34
C GLU A 180 18.17 -57.89 42.00
N GLN A 181 17.34 -58.77 41.42
CA GLN A 181 16.55 -58.45 40.22
C GLN A 181 15.55 -57.32 40.48
N ALA A 182 14.85 -57.34 41.61
CA ALA A 182 13.88 -56.33 42.02
C ALA A 182 14.56 -54.97 42.24
N ARG A 183 15.73 -54.92 42.91
CA ARG A 183 16.51 -53.68 43.04
C ARG A 183 16.93 -53.15 41.67
N ARG A 184 17.45 -54.00 40.78
CA ARG A 184 17.80 -53.61 39.40
C ARG A 184 16.61 -53.11 38.58
N ALA A 185 15.41 -53.65 38.81
CA ALA A 185 14.19 -53.16 38.18
C ALA A 185 13.80 -51.77 38.72
N ALA A 186 13.80 -51.57 40.03
CA ALA A 186 13.54 -50.27 40.67
C ALA A 186 14.58 -49.20 40.27
N GLU A 187 15.84 -49.58 40.14
CA GLU A 187 16.91 -48.70 39.62
C GLU A 187 16.65 -48.27 38.17
N ARG A 188 16.13 -49.16 37.31
CA ARG A 188 15.77 -48.82 35.92
C ARG A 188 14.57 -47.87 35.87
N THR A 189 13.45 -48.22 36.53
CA THR A 189 12.24 -47.37 36.53
C THR A 189 12.51 -45.99 37.14
N THR A 190 13.38 -45.89 38.15
CA THR A 190 13.82 -44.60 38.70
C THR A 190 14.60 -43.77 37.67
N ARG A 191 15.52 -44.38 36.90
CA ARG A 191 16.28 -43.69 35.84
C ARG A 191 15.36 -43.27 34.69
N GLU A 192 14.42 -44.13 34.29
CA GLU A 192 13.42 -43.85 33.26
C GLU A 192 12.49 -42.70 33.68
N ALA A 193 12.01 -42.68 34.92
CA ALA A 193 11.23 -41.57 35.48
C ALA A 193 12.03 -40.25 35.50
N GLN A 194 13.30 -40.28 35.91
CA GLN A 194 14.18 -39.11 35.88
C GLN A 194 14.54 -38.63 34.46
N GLN A 195 14.46 -39.50 33.45
CA GLN A 195 14.60 -39.11 32.04
C GLN A 195 13.29 -38.52 31.50
N ALA A 196 12.14 -39.11 31.83
CA ALA A 196 10.82 -38.60 31.47
C ALA A 196 10.56 -37.22 32.08
N GLN A 197 10.93 -37.00 33.35
CA GLN A 197 10.86 -35.70 34.00
C GLN A 197 11.72 -34.66 33.28
N ARG A 198 13.01 -34.96 33.02
CA ARG A 198 13.89 -34.02 32.29
C ARG A 198 13.39 -33.72 30.87
N GLN A 199 12.80 -34.70 30.18
CA GLN A 199 12.15 -34.45 28.90
C GLN A 199 10.88 -33.61 29.00
N ALA A 200 10.17 -33.61 30.14
CA ALA A 200 9.02 -32.74 30.39
C ALA A 200 9.48 -31.31 30.69
N GLU A 201 10.49 -31.15 31.56
CA GLU A 201 11.14 -29.87 31.88
C GLU A 201 11.72 -29.22 30.62
N GLU A 202 12.48 -29.95 29.79
CA GLU A 202 12.97 -29.48 28.48
C GLU A 202 11.84 -29.04 27.53
N ARG A 203 10.67 -29.67 27.58
CA ARG A 203 9.52 -29.29 26.74
C ARG A 203 8.84 -28.04 27.29
N GLU A 204 8.75 -27.88 28.60
CA GLU A 204 8.19 -26.68 29.22
C GLU A 204 9.08 -25.46 28.99
N ASP A 205 10.40 -25.58 29.19
CA ASP A 205 11.34 -24.48 28.94
C ASP A 205 11.39 -24.08 27.45
N ARG A 206 11.29 -25.05 26.53
CA ARG A 206 11.11 -24.75 25.09
C ARG A 206 9.79 -24.03 24.81
N ALA A 207 8.68 -24.48 25.40
CA ALA A 207 7.38 -23.84 25.24
C ALA A 207 7.35 -22.41 25.82
N ARG A 208 8.00 -22.17 26.95
CA ARG A 208 8.19 -20.83 27.55
C ARG A 208 9.03 -19.93 26.64
N ALA A 209 10.18 -20.42 26.15
CA ALA A 209 11.04 -19.66 25.23
C ALA A 209 10.37 -19.39 23.87
N ASP A 210 9.57 -20.32 23.36
CA ASP A 210 8.75 -20.13 22.16
C ASP A 210 7.65 -19.08 22.38
N ALA A 211 6.96 -19.12 23.52
CA ALA A 211 5.95 -18.13 23.90
C ALA A 211 6.54 -16.72 24.05
N GLU A 212 7.69 -16.58 24.72
CA GLU A 212 8.41 -15.30 24.81
C GLU A 212 8.87 -14.79 23.44
N ARG A 213 9.37 -15.65 22.55
CA ARG A 213 9.74 -15.25 21.19
C ARG A 213 8.52 -14.76 20.42
N ILE A 214 7.41 -15.50 20.47
CA ILE A 214 6.15 -15.13 19.82
C ILE A 214 5.63 -13.80 20.37
N GLN A 215 5.66 -13.58 21.69
CA GLN A 215 5.27 -12.32 22.30
C GLN A 215 6.09 -11.15 21.74
N ARG A 216 7.42 -11.22 21.81
CA ARG A 216 8.33 -10.16 21.30
C ARG A 216 8.15 -9.92 19.80
N GLU A 217 7.90 -10.97 19.01
CA GLU A 217 7.54 -10.84 17.59
C GLU A 217 6.19 -10.13 17.41
N THR A 218 5.16 -10.46 18.19
CA THR A 218 3.85 -9.79 18.09
C THR A 218 3.90 -8.33 18.52
N GLU A 219 4.60 -7.99 19.61
CA GLU A 219 4.86 -6.61 20.04
C GLU A 219 5.57 -5.82 18.93
N THR A 220 6.60 -6.40 18.32
CA THR A 220 7.32 -5.80 17.18
C THR A 220 6.39 -5.57 15.97
N ARG A 221 5.50 -6.52 15.66
CA ARG A 221 4.52 -6.41 14.57
C ARG A 221 3.44 -5.35 14.86
N VAL A 222 2.99 -5.22 16.11
CA VAL A 222 2.03 -4.20 16.55
C VAL A 222 2.65 -2.81 16.41
N VAL A 223 3.84 -2.57 16.99
CA VAL A 223 4.54 -1.28 16.87
C VAL A 223 4.85 -0.93 15.42
N ALA A 224 5.14 -1.92 14.56
CA ALA A 224 5.31 -1.70 13.13
C ALA A 224 4.00 -1.36 12.40
N ALA A 225 2.85 -1.88 12.84
CA ALA A 225 1.53 -1.55 12.32
C ALA A 225 1.08 -0.15 12.75
N GLU A 226 1.22 0.19 14.03
CA GLU A 226 0.92 1.51 14.60
C GLU A 226 1.73 2.62 13.89
N ARG A 227 3.04 2.39 13.67
CA ARG A 227 3.89 3.33 12.90
C ARG A 227 3.41 3.51 11.46
N ARG A 228 2.88 2.47 10.82
CA ARG A 228 2.31 2.55 9.46
C ARG A 228 0.97 3.30 9.46
N GLN A 229 0.13 3.11 10.50
CA GLN A 229 -1.13 3.83 10.67
C GLN A 229 -0.86 5.33 10.89
N ALA A 230 0.00 5.69 11.85
CA ALA A 230 0.37 7.09 12.10
C ALA A 230 1.00 7.78 10.87
N ALA A 231 1.84 7.06 10.10
CA ALA A 231 2.36 7.57 8.84
C ALA A 231 1.27 7.76 7.76
N ALA A 232 0.31 6.84 7.66
CA ALA A 232 -0.82 6.96 6.73
C ALA A 232 -1.79 8.09 7.12
N GLU A 233 -2.02 8.29 8.42
CA GLU A 233 -2.82 9.41 8.96
C GLU A 233 -2.13 10.75 8.70
N THR A 234 -0.81 10.84 8.93
CA THR A 234 -0.01 12.04 8.61
C THR A 234 -0.02 12.34 7.11
N ALA A 235 0.13 11.31 6.27
CA ALA A 235 0.06 11.46 4.81
C ALA A 235 -1.35 11.86 4.33
N ARG A 236 -2.40 11.37 4.98
CA ARG A 236 -3.79 11.77 4.73
C ARG A 236 -4.03 13.23 5.11
N GLN A 237 -3.61 13.65 6.31
CA GLN A 237 -3.71 15.04 6.75
C GLN A 237 -2.97 15.97 5.79
N ALA A 238 -1.76 15.63 5.38
CA ALA A 238 -1.00 16.39 4.38
C ALA A 238 -1.72 16.47 3.01
N ALA A 239 -2.43 15.42 2.59
CA ALA A 239 -3.22 15.41 1.36
C ALA A 239 -4.53 16.22 1.47
N GLU A 240 -5.13 16.27 2.65
CA GLU A 240 -6.30 17.13 2.96
C GLU A 240 -5.85 18.61 3.00
N ASP A 241 -4.75 18.93 3.69
CA ASP A 241 -4.09 20.25 3.69
C ASP A 241 -3.79 20.78 2.27
N VAL A 242 -3.25 19.93 1.39
CA VAL A 242 -2.93 20.30 0.00
C VAL A 242 -4.20 20.56 -0.81
N ARG A 243 -5.27 19.79 -0.60
CA ARG A 243 -6.57 20.01 -1.28
C ARG A 243 -7.20 21.33 -0.83
N ASP A 244 -7.17 21.65 0.45
CA ASP A 244 -7.76 22.88 0.97
C ASP A 244 -6.99 24.12 0.50
N ARG A 245 -5.65 24.06 0.48
CA ARG A 245 -4.81 25.12 -0.14
C ARG A 245 -5.11 25.30 -1.62
N GLN A 246 -5.21 24.21 -2.40
CA GLN A 246 -5.63 24.28 -3.81
C GLN A 246 -7.05 24.84 -3.98
N ALA A 247 -7.97 24.55 -3.05
CA ALA A 247 -9.31 25.12 -3.06
C ALA A 247 -9.32 26.62 -2.71
N ASP A 248 -8.45 27.09 -1.79
CA ASP A 248 -8.24 28.51 -1.48
C ASP A 248 -7.60 29.25 -2.66
N GLU A 249 -6.59 28.66 -3.30
CA GLU A 249 -5.95 29.18 -4.52
C GLU A 249 -6.96 29.32 -5.66
N LEU A 250 -7.73 28.27 -5.95
CA LEU A 250 -8.79 28.32 -6.97
C LEU A 250 -9.89 29.33 -6.64
N ARG A 251 -10.28 29.49 -5.37
CA ARG A 251 -11.22 30.54 -4.93
C ARG A 251 -10.63 31.94 -5.08
N THR A 252 -9.33 32.10 -4.86
CA THR A 252 -8.60 33.38 -5.00
C THR A 252 -8.42 33.77 -6.47
N LEU A 253 -7.97 32.85 -7.32
CA LEU A 253 -7.82 33.05 -8.77
C LEU A 253 -9.17 33.35 -9.44
N ARG A 254 -10.27 32.71 -9.03
CA ARG A 254 -11.62 33.03 -9.51
C ARG A 254 -12.04 34.47 -9.17
N ARG A 255 -11.79 34.93 -7.94
CA ARG A 255 -12.03 36.34 -7.55
C ARG A 255 -11.19 37.29 -8.40
N GLN A 256 -9.88 37.05 -8.51
CA GLN A 256 -8.98 37.86 -9.32
C GLN A 256 -9.40 37.94 -10.80
N LEU A 257 -9.92 36.85 -11.36
CA LEU A 257 -10.44 36.83 -12.73
C LEU A 257 -11.73 37.65 -12.86
N THR A 258 -12.66 37.57 -11.89
CA THR A 258 -13.84 38.45 -11.84
C THR A 258 -13.44 39.92 -11.71
N ASP A 259 -12.57 40.26 -10.75
CA ASP A 259 -12.05 41.62 -10.56
C ASP A 259 -11.40 42.18 -11.84
N GLN A 260 -10.67 41.34 -12.59
CA GLN A 260 -10.06 41.73 -13.87
C GLN A 260 -11.10 41.91 -14.98
N ALA A 261 -12.11 41.04 -15.06
CA ALA A 261 -13.20 41.16 -16.02
C ALA A 261 -14.04 42.44 -15.78
N GLU A 262 -14.33 42.76 -14.52
CA GLU A 262 -15.03 44.00 -14.13
C GLU A 262 -14.20 45.24 -14.47
N ARG A 263 -12.89 45.24 -14.18
CA ARG A 263 -11.98 46.33 -14.58
C ARG A 263 -11.89 46.50 -16.09
N ALA A 264 -11.82 45.39 -16.84
CA ALA A 264 -11.80 45.43 -18.31
C ALA A 264 -13.12 45.97 -18.88
N ALA A 265 -14.28 45.58 -18.31
CA ALA A 265 -15.59 46.12 -18.69
C ALA A 265 -15.69 47.63 -18.39
N ALA A 266 -15.22 48.09 -17.23
CA ALA A 266 -15.19 49.51 -16.88
C ALA A 266 -14.27 50.32 -17.81
N GLN A 267 -13.09 49.79 -18.16
CA GLN A 267 -12.18 50.39 -19.14
C GLN A 267 -12.80 50.45 -20.54
N ALA A 268 -13.48 49.39 -20.99
CA ALA A 268 -14.19 49.37 -22.26
C ALA A 268 -15.35 50.39 -22.30
N ALA A 269 -16.10 50.55 -21.20
CA ALA A 269 -17.13 51.58 -21.08
C ALA A 269 -16.54 53.00 -21.14
N THR A 270 -15.40 53.23 -20.48
CA THR A 270 -14.68 54.52 -20.51
C THR A 270 -14.14 54.83 -21.91
N LEU A 271 -13.66 53.81 -22.63
CA LEU A 271 -13.23 53.94 -24.02
C LEU A 271 -14.40 54.24 -24.97
N ALA A 272 -15.55 53.59 -24.78
CA ALA A 272 -16.76 53.87 -25.55
C ALA A 272 -17.28 55.30 -25.31
N GLU A 273 -17.27 55.78 -24.06
CA GLU A 273 -17.68 57.15 -23.72
C GLU A 273 -16.71 58.18 -24.31
N THR A 274 -15.40 57.98 -24.19
CA THR A 274 -14.40 58.90 -24.78
C THR A 274 -14.47 58.92 -26.32
N GLN A 275 -14.73 57.79 -26.97
CA GLN A 275 -15.03 57.75 -28.41
C GLN A 275 -16.32 58.48 -28.78
N ALA A 276 -17.37 58.38 -27.96
CA ALA A 276 -18.62 59.12 -28.19
C ALA A 276 -18.41 60.64 -28.07
N ARG A 277 -17.71 61.10 -27.01
CA ARG A 277 -17.33 62.50 -26.82
C ARG A 277 -16.42 63.02 -27.95
N HIS A 278 -15.52 62.19 -28.48
CA HIS A 278 -14.68 62.54 -29.64
C HIS A 278 -15.54 62.80 -30.90
N ARG A 279 -16.46 61.88 -31.22
CA ARG A 279 -17.38 62.03 -32.36
C ARG A 279 -18.28 63.25 -32.20
N GLU A 280 -18.76 63.53 -30.99
CA GLU A 280 -19.53 64.74 -30.69
C GLU A 280 -18.69 66.01 -30.97
N ALA A 281 -17.44 66.04 -30.52
CA ALA A 281 -16.52 67.15 -30.79
C ALA A 281 -16.21 67.31 -32.30
N GLU A 282 -16.01 66.20 -33.03
CA GLU A 282 -15.84 66.22 -34.50
C GLU A 282 -17.07 66.79 -35.20
N THR A 283 -18.29 66.42 -34.78
CA THR A 283 -19.53 66.98 -35.36
C THR A 283 -19.73 68.47 -35.05
N LYS A 284 -19.32 68.93 -33.85
CA LYS A 284 -19.35 70.36 -33.49
C LYS A 284 -18.33 71.15 -34.31
N LEU A 285 -17.10 70.68 -34.41
CA LEU A 285 -16.05 71.32 -35.22
C LEU A 285 -16.44 71.37 -36.71
N ALA A 286 -17.09 70.33 -37.23
CA ALA A 286 -17.61 70.32 -38.59
C ALA A 286 -18.75 71.34 -38.80
N ALA A 287 -19.62 71.54 -37.80
CA ALA A 287 -20.67 72.56 -37.83
C ALA A 287 -20.09 73.98 -37.74
N GLU A 288 -19.16 74.23 -36.82
CA GLU A 288 -18.43 75.50 -36.67
C GLU A 288 -17.66 75.86 -37.96
N HIS A 289 -17.03 74.88 -38.63
CA HIS A 289 -16.41 75.09 -39.94
C HIS A 289 -17.41 75.36 -41.07
N ALA A 290 -18.63 74.81 -41.01
CA ALA A 290 -19.69 75.11 -41.97
C ALA A 290 -20.25 76.53 -41.77
N GLU A 291 -20.46 76.93 -40.51
CA GLU A 291 -20.87 78.29 -40.14
C GLU A 291 -19.80 79.34 -40.52
N ALA A 292 -18.52 79.07 -40.22
CA ALA A 292 -17.41 79.95 -40.61
C ALA A 292 -17.29 80.13 -42.13
N ARG A 293 -17.56 79.08 -42.92
CA ARG A 293 -17.67 79.19 -44.39
C ARG A 293 -18.86 80.06 -44.78
N HIS A 294 -20.05 79.77 -44.26
CA HIS A 294 -21.25 80.55 -44.58
C HIS A 294 -21.10 82.05 -44.25
N LEU A 295 -20.47 82.39 -43.12
CA LEU A 295 -20.15 83.77 -42.76
C LEU A 295 -19.09 84.40 -43.68
N THR A 296 -18.14 83.60 -44.20
CA THR A 296 -17.16 84.05 -45.20
C THR A 296 -17.82 84.31 -46.57
N ASP A 297 -18.78 83.47 -46.95
CA ASP A 297 -19.59 83.64 -48.16
C ASP A 297 -20.46 84.90 -48.04
N GLN A 298 -21.19 85.08 -46.92
CA GLN A 298 -21.95 86.31 -46.63
C GLN A 298 -21.07 87.58 -46.63
N LEU A 299 -19.84 87.50 -46.11
CA LEU A 299 -18.88 88.60 -46.14
C LEU A 299 -18.39 88.91 -47.57
N THR A 300 -18.33 87.90 -48.44
CA THR A 300 -17.96 88.06 -49.85
C THR A 300 -19.12 88.67 -50.65
N ASP A 301 -20.33 88.13 -50.49
CA ASP A 301 -21.58 88.66 -51.04
C ASP A 301 -21.80 90.14 -50.67
N SER A 302 -21.64 90.49 -49.39
CA SER A 302 -21.82 91.86 -48.92
C SER A 302 -20.72 92.81 -49.42
N ARG A 303 -19.48 92.34 -49.57
CA ARG A 303 -18.42 93.11 -50.23
C ARG A 303 -18.70 93.33 -51.71
N GLN A 304 -19.21 92.33 -52.43
CA GLN A 304 -19.59 92.48 -53.84
C GLN A 304 -20.73 93.50 -53.98
N ARG A 305 -21.81 93.37 -53.19
CA ARG A 305 -22.94 94.33 -53.21
C ARG A 305 -22.51 95.75 -52.83
N LEU A 306 -21.51 95.90 -51.95
CA LEU A 306 -20.91 97.22 -51.63
C LEU A 306 -20.07 97.78 -52.78
N ALA A 307 -19.39 96.93 -53.56
CA ALA A 307 -18.68 97.36 -54.77
C ALA A 307 -19.68 97.77 -55.87
N GLU A 308 -20.68 96.94 -56.17
CA GLU A 308 -21.76 97.23 -57.13
C GLU A 308 -22.50 98.53 -56.77
N ALA A 309 -22.82 98.74 -55.48
CA ALA A 309 -23.45 99.98 -55.01
C ALA A 309 -22.51 101.20 -55.08
N ALA A 310 -21.19 101.01 -54.94
CA ALA A 310 -20.22 102.08 -55.10
C ALA A 310 -20.05 102.46 -56.58
N GLU A 311 -20.03 101.48 -57.48
CA GLU A 311 -20.01 101.67 -58.94
C GLU A 311 -21.27 102.42 -59.40
N GLN A 312 -22.47 101.94 -59.03
CA GLN A 312 -23.73 102.65 -59.27
C GLN A 312 -23.73 104.07 -58.71
N LEU A 313 -23.15 104.31 -57.53
CA LEU A 313 -23.01 105.65 -56.96
C LEU A 313 -22.03 106.53 -57.75
N THR A 314 -21.00 105.97 -58.40
CA THR A 314 -20.13 106.72 -59.32
C THR A 314 -20.80 107.01 -60.66
N GLU A 315 -21.55 106.06 -61.22
CA GLU A 315 -22.34 106.26 -62.44
C GLU A 315 -23.41 107.34 -62.24
N LEU A 316 -24.19 107.26 -61.15
CA LEU A 316 -25.20 108.27 -60.81
C LEU A 316 -24.59 109.65 -60.55
N LYS A 317 -23.37 109.73 -60.01
CA LYS A 317 -22.63 111.00 -59.87
C LYS A 317 -22.15 111.55 -61.21
N ALA A 318 -21.71 110.68 -62.14
CA ALA A 318 -21.33 111.08 -63.49
C ALA A 318 -22.56 111.59 -64.26
N ALA A 319 -23.64 110.82 -64.32
CA ALA A 319 -24.89 111.21 -64.96
C ALA A 319 -25.50 112.50 -64.35
N ALA A 320 -25.41 112.69 -63.03
CA ALA A 320 -25.82 113.94 -62.39
C ALA A 320 -24.90 115.13 -62.76
N ALA A 321 -23.59 114.91 -62.90
CA ALA A 321 -22.65 115.94 -63.34
C ALA A 321 -22.86 116.32 -64.82
N GLU A 322 -23.18 115.35 -65.67
CA GLU A 322 -23.55 115.52 -67.09
C GLU A 322 -24.88 116.26 -67.20
N ALA A 323 -25.94 115.83 -66.53
CA ALA A 323 -27.23 116.54 -66.49
C ALA A 323 -27.08 117.98 -65.92
N HIS A 324 -26.17 118.20 -64.97
CA HIS A 324 -25.81 119.55 -64.50
C HIS A 324 -24.97 120.34 -65.52
N ALA A 325 -24.22 119.71 -66.41
CA ALA A 325 -23.52 120.37 -67.52
C ALA A 325 -24.49 120.73 -68.65
N GLU A 326 -25.36 119.80 -69.07
CA GLU A 326 -26.45 120.03 -70.02
C GLU A 326 -27.38 121.16 -69.53
N ALA A 327 -27.84 121.11 -68.28
CA ALA A 327 -28.66 122.16 -67.69
C ALA A 327 -27.93 123.52 -67.54
N ARG A 328 -26.59 123.55 -67.62
CA ARG A 328 -25.81 124.80 -67.73
C ARG A 328 -25.69 125.26 -69.19
N ALA A 329 -25.45 124.34 -70.13
CA ALA A 329 -25.42 124.63 -71.56
C ALA A 329 -26.77 125.17 -72.04
N ALA A 330 -27.88 124.47 -71.77
CA ALA A 330 -29.23 124.91 -72.12
C ALA A 330 -29.61 126.27 -71.49
N ARG A 331 -29.09 126.59 -70.29
CA ARG A 331 -29.24 127.93 -69.69
C ARG A 331 -28.43 128.99 -70.43
N GLN A 332 -27.19 128.68 -70.83
CA GLN A 332 -26.33 129.56 -71.63
C GLN A 332 -26.93 129.82 -73.02
N GLU A 333 -27.41 128.78 -73.69
CA GLU A 333 -28.14 128.86 -74.96
C GLU A 333 -29.41 129.71 -74.82
N LEU A 334 -30.22 129.48 -73.77
CA LEU A 334 -31.40 130.30 -73.48
C LEU A 334 -31.05 131.78 -73.21
N THR A 335 -29.93 132.08 -72.54
CA THR A 335 -29.46 133.47 -72.40
C THR A 335 -28.94 134.06 -73.71
N ALA A 336 -28.30 133.25 -74.56
CA ALA A 336 -27.85 133.67 -75.89
C ALA A 336 -29.01 133.84 -76.88
N GLU A 337 -30.11 133.09 -76.73
CA GLU A 337 -31.36 133.33 -77.46
C GLU A 337 -32.10 134.56 -76.95
N ARG A 338 -32.15 134.78 -75.62
CA ARG A 338 -32.67 136.03 -75.05
C ARG A 338 -31.93 137.23 -75.60
N HIS A 339 -30.60 137.28 -75.50
CA HIS A 339 -29.80 138.38 -76.04
C HIS A 339 -29.90 138.53 -77.57
N ARG A 340 -30.03 137.43 -78.34
CA ARG A 340 -30.34 137.52 -79.78
C ARG A 340 -31.71 138.15 -80.02
N SER A 341 -32.76 137.68 -79.33
CA SER A 341 -34.12 138.22 -79.46
C SER A 341 -34.25 139.66 -78.94
N GLU A 342 -33.49 140.05 -77.92
CA GLU A 342 -33.38 141.42 -77.42
C GLU A 342 -32.71 142.32 -78.47
N ALA A 343 -31.59 141.89 -79.05
CA ALA A 343 -30.89 142.62 -80.12
C ALA A 343 -31.69 142.69 -81.42
N ASP A 344 -32.46 141.66 -81.78
CA ASP A 344 -33.37 141.70 -82.93
C ASP A 344 -34.61 142.56 -82.64
N LEU A 345 -35.14 142.59 -81.41
CA LEU A 345 -36.17 143.55 -80.99
C LEU A 345 -35.65 145.00 -80.97
N GLU A 346 -34.39 145.22 -80.58
CA GLU A 346 -33.73 146.53 -80.63
C GLU A 346 -33.50 146.97 -82.09
N ARG A 347 -32.98 146.10 -82.95
CA ARG A 347 -32.87 146.32 -84.40
C ARG A 347 -34.23 146.60 -85.06
N LEU A 348 -35.29 145.89 -84.66
CA LEU A 348 -36.66 146.14 -85.14
C LEU A 348 -37.21 147.48 -84.62
N ARG A 349 -36.86 147.91 -83.41
CA ARG A 349 -37.19 149.25 -82.88
C ARG A 349 -36.44 150.35 -83.64
N ASP A 350 -35.15 150.16 -83.91
CA ASP A 350 -34.35 151.08 -84.72
C ASP A 350 -34.91 151.20 -86.15
N GLN A 351 -35.33 150.09 -86.76
CA GLN A 351 -36.02 150.11 -88.06
C GLN A 351 -37.38 150.81 -87.98
N LEU A 352 -38.13 150.64 -86.88
CA LEU A 352 -39.40 151.35 -86.64
C LEU A 352 -39.19 152.85 -86.46
N ASP A 353 -38.16 153.26 -85.71
CA ASP A 353 -37.86 154.68 -85.48
C ASP A 353 -37.18 155.33 -86.69
N GLN A 354 -36.42 154.57 -87.49
CA GLN A 354 -35.90 155.03 -88.78
C GLN A 354 -37.03 155.20 -89.81
N THR A 355 -37.97 154.27 -89.89
CA THR A 355 -39.16 154.41 -90.77
C THR A 355 -40.12 155.49 -90.25
N ARG A 356 -40.25 155.70 -88.94
CA ARG A 356 -40.95 156.87 -88.37
C ARG A 356 -40.24 158.18 -88.69
N ARG A 357 -38.90 158.25 -88.66
CA ARG A 357 -38.15 159.45 -89.08
C ARG A 357 -38.35 159.73 -90.57
N GLN A 358 -38.26 158.70 -91.42
CA GLN A 358 -38.57 158.82 -92.85
C GLN A 358 -40.02 159.25 -93.09
N ALA A 359 -40.99 158.75 -92.32
CA ALA A 359 -42.38 159.20 -92.39
C ALA A 359 -42.57 160.64 -91.87
N ALA A 360 -41.80 161.07 -90.85
CA ALA A 360 -41.79 162.45 -90.36
C ALA A 360 -41.14 163.41 -91.37
N GLU A 361 -40.07 162.99 -92.05
CA GLU A 361 -39.43 163.70 -93.16
C GLU A 361 -40.37 163.80 -94.37
N GLN A 362 -41.07 162.72 -94.73
CA GLN A 362 -42.08 162.73 -95.80
C GLN A 362 -43.30 163.59 -95.47
N THR A 363 -43.81 163.55 -94.22
CA THR A 363 -44.95 164.37 -93.81
C THR A 363 -44.59 165.84 -93.61
N THR A 364 -43.37 166.17 -93.16
CA THR A 364 -42.88 167.56 -93.16
C THR A 364 -42.60 168.07 -94.57
N ALA A 365 -42.04 167.26 -95.48
CA ALA A 365 -41.92 167.60 -96.90
C ALA A 365 -43.29 167.82 -97.56
N ALA A 366 -44.28 166.96 -97.26
CA ALA A 366 -45.66 167.11 -97.73
C ALA A 366 -46.35 168.35 -97.13
N ALA A 367 -46.13 168.67 -95.86
CA ALA A 367 -46.66 169.87 -95.22
C ALA A 367 -46.03 171.16 -95.80
N VAL A 368 -44.73 171.15 -96.09
CA VAL A 368 -44.04 172.26 -96.78
C VAL A 368 -44.57 172.41 -98.21
N ALA A 369 -44.82 171.31 -98.94
CA ALA A 369 -45.44 171.37 -100.27
C ALA A 369 -46.88 171.90 -100.22
N LEU A 370 -47.69 171.47 -99.24
CA LEU A 370 -49.05 171.92 -99.03
C LEU A 370 -49.10 173.42 -98.69
N ALA A 371 -48.29 173.88 -97.74
CA ALA A 371 -48.20 175.29 -97.37
C ALA A 371 -47.76 176.19 -98.55
N ARG A 372 -46.96 175.65 -99.49
CA ARG A 372 -46.58 176.33 -100.74
C ARG A 372 -47.78 176.49 -101.68
N ALA A 373 -48.54 175.41 -101.90
CA ALA A 373 -49.76 175.43 -102.71
C ALA A 373 -50.87 176.31 -102.09
N GLU A 374 -50.97 176.36 -100.75
CA GLU A 374 -51.91 177.25 -100.05
C GLU A 374 -51.51 178.73 -100.20
N ALA A 375 -50.21 179.05 -100.09
CA ALA A 375 -49.71 180.40 -100.34
C ALA A 375 -49.94 180.88 -101.79
N GLU A 376 -49.74 179.99 -102.78
CA GLU A 376 -50.05 180.25 -104.19
C GLU A 376 -51.56 180.48 -104.41
N ARG A 377 -52.42 179.69 -103.77
CA ARG A 377 -53.87 179.85 -103.85
C ARG A 377 -54.36 181.16 -103.22
N ASP A 378 -53.78 181.56 -102.08
CA ASP A 378 -54.12 182.81 -101.41
C ASP A 378 -53.57 184.05 -102.12
N ALA A 379 -52.50 183.93 -102.92
CA ALA A 379 -52.07 184.97 -103.83
C ALA A 379 -53.09 185.17 -104.97
N ALA A 380 -53.44 184.10 -105.69
CA ALA A 380 -54.43 184.12 -106.76
C ALA A 380 -55.82 184.61 -106.29
N ARG A 381 -56.18 184.32 -105.04
CA ARG A 381 -57.41 184.84 -104.42
C ARG A 381 -57.39 186.36 -104.26
N ARG A 382 -56.28 186.94 -103.80
CA ARG A 382 -56.14 188.40 -103.63
C ARG A 382 -56.17 189.13 -104.98
N GLU A 383 -55.58 188.54 -106.02
CA GLU A 383 -55.67 189.06 -107.38
C GLU A 383 -57.12 189.05 -107.90
N ALA A 384 -57.86 187.96 -107.68
CA ALA A 384 -59.28 187.87 -108.04
C ALA A 384 -60.17 188.86 -107.26
N GLU A 385 -59.87 189.10 -105.98
CA GLU A 385 -60.60 190.08 -105.15
C GLU A 385 -60.25 191.53 -105.55
N ALA A 386 -58.99 191.83 -105.91
CA ALA A 386 -58.58 193.12 -106.47
C ALA A 386 -59.22 193.40 -107.85
N ALA A 387 -59.28 192.39 -108.74
CA ALA A 387 -59.94 192.51 -110.04
C ALA A 387 -61.46 192.77 -109.89
N ARG A 388 -62.11 192.17 -108.88
CA ARG A 388 -63.52 192.44 -108.55
C ARG A 388 -63.73 193.85 -108.00
N ALA A 389 -62.80 194.37 -107.18
CA ALA A 389 -62.86 195.75 -106.69
C ALA A 389 -62.72 196.76 -107.85
N ALA A 390 -61.80 196.53 -108.79
CA ALA A 390 -61.67 197.37 -109.99
C ALA A 390 -62.95 197.38 -110.86
N LEU A 391 -63.57 196.21 -111.07
CA LEU A 391 -64.85 196.10 -111.77
C LEU A 391 -66.02 196.79 -111.03
N ALA A 392 -65.98 196.84 -109.69
CA ALA A 392 -66.98 197.56 -108.89
C ALA A 392 -66.83 199.09 -109.01
N ALA A 393 -65.60 199.60 -109.01
CA ALA A 393 -65.33 201.02 -109.23
C ALA A 393 -65.80 201.49 -110.61
N ILE A 394 -65.42 200.77 -111.68
CA ILE A 394 -65.84 201.05 -113.06
C ILE A 394 -67.37 201.06 -113.19
N ARG A 395 -68.08 200.17 -112.48
CA ARG A 395 -69.55 200.14 -112.44
C ARG A 395 -70.17 201.35 -111.73
N GLN A 396 -69.56 201.90 -110.69
CA GLN A 396 -70.06 203.11 -110.03
C GLN A 396 -69.84 204.35 -110.90
N GLU A 397 -68.71 204.43 -111.61
CA GLU A 397 -68.36 205.58 -112.44
C GLU A 397 -69.23 205.70 -113.71
N LEU A 398 -69.75 204.58 -114.22
CA LEU A 398 -70.75 204.53 -115.29
C LEU A 398 -72.18 204.93 -114.84
N ALA A 399 -72.49 204.95 -113.55
CA ALA A 399 -73.88 204.84 -113.08
C ALA A 399 -74.67 206.15 -112.93
N ARG A 400 -74.07 207.35 -113.07
CA ARG A 400 -74.80 208.61 -112.81
C ARG A 400 -74.36 209.88 -113.57
N ARG A 401 -73.88 209.71 -114.80
CA ARG A 401 -73.68 210.81 -115.76
C ARG A 401 -74.75 210.73 -116.86
N PRO A 402 -75.71 211.67 -116.96
CA PRO A 402 -76.77 211.59 -117.96
C PRO A 402 -76.39 212.26 -119.29
N VAL A 403 -76.78 211.61 -120.39
CA VAL A 403 -77.03 212.18 -121.73
C VAL A 403 -78.38 211.61 -122.20
N GLU A 404 -79.07 212.31 -123.09
CA GLU A 404 -80.40 211.96 -123.60
C GLU A 404 -80.43 210.63 -124.38
N SER A 405 -81.53 209.86 -124.41
CA SER A 405 -82.71 209.77 -123.54
C SER A 405 -83.49 208.50 -123.89
N ALA A 406 -84.20 207.90 -122.92
CA ALA A 406 -84.81 206.56 -122.98
C ALA A 406 -83.79 205.39 -123.12
N GLY A 407 -84.08 204.18 -122.65
CA GLY A 407 -85.23 203.78 -121.82
C GLY A 407 -85.15 202.32 -121.36
N ASP A 408 -85.48 202.12 -120.08
CA ASP A 408 -85.94 200.90 -119.38
C ASP A 408 -85.14 199.57 -119.40
N ASP A 409 -85.41 198.80 -118.34
CA ASP A 409 -85.17 197.38 -118.05
C ASP A 409 -83.72 196.81 -118.12
N THR A 410 -83.14 196.31 -117.01
CA THR A 410 -83.56 196.29 -115.57
C THR A 410 -82.33 196.24 -114.66
#